data_AF-A0A3A9B904-F1
#
_entry.id   AF-A0A3A9B904-F1
#
_cell.length_a   1.000
_cell.length_b   1.000
_cell.length_c   1.000
_cell.angle_alpha   90.00
_cell.angle_beta   90.00
_cell.angle_gamma   90.00
#
_symmetry.space_group_name_H-M   'P 1'
#
loop_
_entity.id
_entity.type
_entity.pdbx_description
1 polymer ?
#
loop_
_entity_poly.entity_id
_entity_poly.type
_entity_poly.pdbx_seq_one_letter_code
_entity_poly.pdbx_strand_id
1 'polypeptide(L)'
;MAASANGKPEEGFCYNKDAGMLQCPAGKLAMRVEKRTAKNGNTYLRYIFSKVKCRKCPLRESCRVGRGKSKERSYSITQASEKNLERLKFE
;
A
#
# COMPACT_ATOMS: atom_id res chain seq x y z
N MET A 1 -13.66 -17.39 13.45
CA MET A 1 -12.99 -16.92 12.22
C MET A 1 -12.67 -15.45 12.39
N ALA A 2 -11.40 -15.10 12.64
CA ALA A 2 -11.00 -13.73 12.99
C ALA A 2 -10.94 -12.84 11.75
N ALA A 3 -11.87 -11.89 11.65
CA ALA A 3 -11.80 -10.81 10.67
C ALA A 3 -10.72 -9.81 11.12
N SER A 4 -9.51 -9.95 10.58
CA SER A 4 -8.46 -8.95 10.74
C SER A 4 -8.83 -7.68 9.97
N ALA A 5 -9.42 -6.71 10.66
CA ALA A 5 -9.46 -5.30 10.28
C ALA A 5 -8.08 -4.65 10.48
N ASN A 6 -7.05 -5.21 9.83
CA ASN A 6 -5.84 -4.48 9.49
C ASN A 6 -6.01 -4.09 8.03
N GLY A 7 -5.70 -2.86 7.64
CA GLY A 7 -5.75 -2.42 6.24
C GLY A 7 -4.95 -3.40 5.38
N LYS A 8 -5.64 -4.41 4.84
CA LYS A 8 -5.02 -5.43 4.02
C LYS A 8 -4.58 -4.69 2.77
N PRO A 9 -3.30 -4.79 2.38
CA PRO A 9 -2.92 -4.32 1.06
C PRO A 9 -3.88 -4.96 0.05
N GLU A 10 -4.43 -4.12 -0.84
CA GLU A 10 -5.44 -4.56 -1.81
C GLU A 10 -4.96 -5.79 -2.58
N GLU A 11 -5.90 -6.60 -3.05
CA GLU A 11 -5.68 -7.93 -3.64
C GLU A 11 -4.36 -8.02 -4.44
N GLY A 12 -3.41 -8.78 -3.89
CA GLY A 12 -2.11 -9.10 -4.49
C GLY A 12 -0.92 -8.18 -4.14
N PHE A 13 -1.11 -7.11 -3.34
CA PHE A 13 0.02 -6.40 -2.75
C PHE A 13 0.46 -7.05 -1.43
N CYS A 14 1.76 -7.17 -1.20
CA CYS A 14 2.32 -7.82 0.00
C CYS A 14 3.38 -6.93 0.64
N TYR A 15 3.43 -6.86 1.97
CA TYR A 15 4.54 -6.20 2.65
C TYR A 15 5.74 -7.14 2.68
N ASN A 16 6.83 -6.76 2.00
CA ASN A 16 8.08 -7.49 2.04
C ASN A 16 8.84 -7.09 3.31
N LYS A 17 8.99 -8.04 4.24
CA LYS A 17 9.61 -7.82 5.56
C LYS A 17 11.11 -7.56 5.45
N ASP A 18 11.79 -8.25 4.53
CA ASP A 18 13.23 -8.13 4.31
C ASP A 18 13.60 -6.74 3.76
N ALA A 19 12.78 -6.22 2.85
CA ALA A 19 12.98 -4.91 2.24
C ALA A 19 12.32 -3.76 3.02
N GLY A 20 11.43 -4.06 3.96
CA GLY A 20 10.62 -3.06 4.66
C GLY A 20 9.70 -2.26 3.73
N MET A 21 9.27 -2.83 2.61
CA MET A 21 8.58 -2.12 1.53
C MET A 21 7.38 -2.89 0.99
N LEU A 22 6.39 -2.16 0.46
CA LEU A 22 5.26 -2.79 -0.23
C LEU A 22 5.70 -3.34 -1.58
N GLN A 23 5.35 -4.59 -1.85
CA GLN A 23 5.56 -5.30 -3.11
C GLN A 23 4.24 -5.44 -3.86
N CYS A 24 4.25 -5.19 -5.16
CA CYS A 24 3.08 -5.39 -6.02
C CYS A 24 2.97 -6.86 -6.50
N PRO A 25 1.83 -7.27 -7.10
CA PRO A 25 1.62 -8.64 -7.57
C PRO A 25 2.67 -9.12 -8.60
N ALA A 26 3.26 -8.19 -9.36
CA ALA A 26 4.32 -8.48 -10.33
C ALA A 26 5.73 -8.54 -9.69
N GLY A 27 5.82 -8.54 -8.36
CA GLY A 27 7.07 -8.65 -7.61
C GLY A 27 7.89 -7.35 -7.50
N LYS A 28 7.43 -6.22 -8.03
CA LYS A 28 8.15 -4.94 -7.92
C LYS A 28 7.90 -4.28 -6.56
N LEU A 29 8.96 -3.81 -5.92
CA LEU A 29 8.91 -3.06 -4.66
C LEU A 29 8.61 -1.57 -4.89
N ALA A 30 7.98 -0.96 -3.89
CA ALA A 30 7.90 0.48 -3.77
C ALA A 30 9.31 1.09 -3.74
N MET A 31 9.43 2.30 -4.27
CA MET A 31 10.68 3.06 -4.28
C MET A 31 10.88 3.83 -2.98
N ARG A 32 9.79 4.30 -2.36
CA ARG A 32 9.80 5.00 -1.07
C ARG A 32 8.46 4.88 -0.38
N VAL A 33 8.47 5.09 0.94
CA VAL A 33 7.28 5.22 1.77
C VAL A 33 7.31 6.57 2.48
N GLU A 34 6.20 7.31 2.41
CA GLU A 34 6.00 8.53 3.18
C GLU A 34 5.11 8.19 4.38
N LYS A 35 5.56 8.52 5.59
CA LYS A 35 4.82 8.28 6.83
C LYS A 35 4.28 9.60 7.36
N ARG A 36 2.98 9.66 7.62
CA ARG A 36 2.32 10.80 8.27
C ARG A 36 1.45 10.32 9.42
N THR A 37 1.69 10.85 10.61
CA THR A 37 0.79 10.65 11.75
C THR A 37 -0.24 11.77 11.78
N ALA A 38 -1.52 11.42 11.86
CA ALA A 38 -2.60 12.38 12.00
C ALA A 38 -2.93 12.66 13.47
N LYS A 39 -3.60 13.78 13.70
CA LYS A 39 -4.03 14.22 15.03
C LYS A 39 -4.92 13.22 15.76
N ASN A 40 -5.63 12.37 15.01
CA ASN A 40 -6.49 11.31 15.56
C ASN A 40 -5.72 10.06 16.00
N GLY A 41 -4.39 10.03 15.91
CA GLY A 41 -3.55 8.89 16.26
C GLY A 41 -3.31 7.91 15.12
N ASN A 42 -4.01 8.02 13.99
CA ASN A 42 -3.77 7.15 12.84
C ASN A 42 -2.45 7.49 12.15
N THR A 43 -1.78 6.46 11.66
CA THR A 43 -0.61 6.59 10.80
C THR A 43 -0.98 6.26 9.37
N TYR A 44 -0.69 7.17 8.46
CA TYR A 44 -0.87 7.00 7.02
C TYR A 44 0.49 6.71 6.39
N LEU A 45 0.59 5.56 5.74
CA LEU A 45 1.76 5.13 4.98
C LEU A 45 1.46 5.24 3.49
N ARG A 46 2.16 6.11 2.77
CA ARG A 46 2.02 6.27 1.33
C ARG A 46 3.23 5.68 0.61
N TYR A 47 3.03 4.50 0.02
CA TYR A 47 4.03 3.79 -0.76
C TYR A 47 4.02 4.27 -2.21
N ILE A 48 5.17 4.71 -2.71
CA ILE A 48 5.32 5.26 -4.06
C ILE A 48 6.08 4.27 -4.92
N PHE A 49 5.47 3.85 -6.03
CA PHE A 49 6.05 2.94 -7.01
C PHE A 49 6.47 3.70 -8.26
N SER A 50 7.66 3.35 -8.77
CA SER A 50 8.14 3.86 -10.05
C SER A 50 7.53 3.08 -11.20
N LYS A 51 6.80 3.76 -12.10
CA LYS A 51 6.30 3.15 -13.33
C LYS A 51 7.38 2.95 -14.38
N VAL A 52 8.55 3.60 -14.22
CA VAL A 52 9.72 3.32 -15.06
C VAL A 52 10.15 1.87 -14.89
N LYS A 53 10.15 1.35 -13.66
CA LYS A 53 10.40 -0.07 -13.36
C LYS A 53 9.32 -1.01 -13.92
N CYS A 54 8.13 -0.49 -14.19
CA CYS A 54 7.04 -1.23 -14.84
C CYS A 54 7.11 -1.22 -16.37
N ARG A 55 8.00 -0.43 -17.01
CA ARG A 55 8.07 -0.37 -18.49
C ARG A 55 8.32 -1.73 -19.14
N LYS A 56 9.13 -2.58 -18.49
CA LYS A 56 9.44 -3.97 -18.91
C LYS A 56 8.55 -5.02 -18.25
N CYS A 57 7.51 -4.61 -17.50
CA CYS A 57 6.63 -5.55 -16.80
C CYS A 57 5.58 -6.08 -17.80
N PRO A 58 5.42 -7.40 -17.95
CA PRO A 58 4.40 -7.97 -18.85
C PRO A 58 2.99 -7.59 -18.41
N LEU A 59 2.78 -7.36 -17.10
CA LEU A 59 1.50 -6.94 -16.55
C LEU A 59 1.30 -5.42 -16.58
N ARG A 60 2.14 -4.62 -17.27
CA ARG A 60 2.09 -3.15 -17.16
C ARG A 60 0.72 -2.55 -17.46
N GLU A 61 0.01 -3.08 -18.45
CA GLU A 61 -1.26 -2.51 -18.91
C GLU A 61 -2.45 -2.93 -18.03
N SER A 62 -2.39 -4.13 -17.46
CA SER A 62 -3.42 -4.71 -16.59
C SER A 62 -3.17 -4.47 -15.10
N CYS A 63 -1.91 -4.24 -14.70
CA CYS A 63 -1.53 -4.02 -13.31
C CYS A 63 -1.85 -2.60 -12.85
N ARG A 64 -2.40 -2.52 -11.64
CA ARG A 64 -2.76 -1.27 -10.98
C ARG A 64 -1.59 -0.28 -10.85
N VAL A 65 -0.36 -0.78 -10.67
CA VAL A 65 0.85 0.06 -10.60
C VAL A 65 1.19 0.63 -11.98
N GLY A 66 1.17 -0.21 -13.01
CA GLY A 66 1.65 0.13 -14.35
C GLY A 66 0.67 0.96 -15.20
N ARG A 67 -0.63 0.84 -14.96
CA ARG A 67 -1.69 1.48 -15.75
C ARG A 67 -1.66 3.02 -15.64
N GLY A 68 -1.88 3.71 -16.77
CA GLY A 68 -2.04 5.17 -16.85
C GLY A 68 -0.74 5.95 -17.11
N LYS A 69 -0.85 7.26 -17.37
CA LYS A 69 0.22 8.08 -17.98
C LYS A 69 1.30 8.62 -17.03
N SER A 70 1.05 8.67 -15.71
CA SER A 70 1.99 9.24 -14.73
C SER A 70 3.32 8.46 -14.65
N LYS A 71 4.40 9.09 -14.16
CA LYS A 71 5.70 8.42 -13.94
C LYS A 71 5.76 7.59 -12.66
N GLU A 72 4.88 7.87 -11.71
CA GLU A 72 4.80 7.21 -10.41
C GLU A 72 3.34 6.86 -10.08
N ARG A 73 3.15 5.91 -9.15
CA ARG A 73 1.85 5.54 -8.59
C ARG A 73 1.98 5.39 -7.08
N SER A 74 1.03 5.94 -6.32
CA SER A 74 1.04 5.82 -4.86
C SER A 74 -0.09 4.94 -4.33
N TYR A 75 0.19 4.23 -3.24
CA TYR A 75 -0.77 3.42 -2.48
C TYR A 75 -0.70 3.80 -1.01
N SER A 76 -1.85 4.08 -0.42
CA SER A 76 -1.94 4.49 0.98
C SER A 76 -2.47 3.35 1.82
N ILE A 77 -1.77 3.03 2.91
CA ILE A 77 -2.21 2.11 3.95
C ILE A 77 -2.41 2.93 5.23
N THR A 78 -3.59 2.81 5.83
CA THR A 78 -3.87 3.41 7.13
C THR A 78 -3.62 2.37 8.21
N GLN A 79 -2.72 2.70 9.12
CA GLN A 79 -2.57 1.99 10.40
C GLN A 79 -3.38 2.77 11.43
N ALA A 80 -4.57 2.27 11.72
CA ALA A 80 -5.46 2.87 12.69
C ALA A 80 -4.91 2.69 14.12
N SER A 81 -5.06 3.71 14.96
CA SER A 81 -4.77 3.57 16.40
C SER A 81 -5.81 2.65 17.07
N GLU A 82 -5.46 2.07 18.21
CA GLU A 82 -6.35 1.18 18.98
C GLU A 82 -7.73 1.81 19.22
N LYS A 83 -7.76 3.06 19.69
CA LYS A 83 -9.00 3.82 19.90
C LYS A 83 -9.87 3.99 18.64
N ASN A 84 -9.25 4.07 17.46
CA ASN A 84 -9.98 4.17 16.19
C ASN A 84 -10.41 2.79 15.68
N LEU A 85 -9.59 1.75 15.90
CA LEU A 85 -9.96 0.36 15.62
C LEU A 85 -11.17 -0.07 16.45
N GLU A 86 -11.23 0.30 17.73
CA GLU A 86 -12.39 0.06 18.58
C GLU A 86 -13.63 0.75 18.00
N ARG A 87 -13.55 2.03 17.64
CA ARG A 87 -14.68 2.74 17.00
C ARG A 87 -15.18 2.02 15.74
N LEU A 88 -14.28 1.57 14.86
CA LEU A 88 -14.63 0.86 13.63
C LEU A 88 -15.31 -0.50 13.86
N LYS A 89 -15.14 -1.13 15.04
CA LYS A 89 -15.78 -2.42 15.35
C LYS A 89 -17.24 -2.30 15.76
N PHE A 90 -17.68 -1.09 16.11
CA PHE A 90 -19.05 -0.81 16.58
C PHE A 90 -19.89 -0.06 15.53
N GLU A 91 -19.42 0.01 14.29
CA GLU A 91 -20.10 0.59 13.12
C GLU A 91 -20.51 -0.54 12.16
#